data_AF-A0A352DW76-F1
#
_entry.id   AF-A0A352DW76-F1
#
_cell.length_a   1.000
_cell.length_b   1.000
_cell.length_c   1.000
_cell.angle_alpha   90.00
_cell.angle_beta   90.00
_cell.angle_gamma   90.00
#
_symmetry.space_group_name_H-M   'P 1'
#
loop_
_entity.id
_entity.type
_entity.pdbx_description
1 polymer ?
#
loop_
_entity_poly.entity_id
_entity_poly.type
_entity_poly.pdbx_seq_one_letter_code
_entity_poly.pdbx_strand_id
1 'polypeptide(L)' 'MSTGPAIVRTKIVATVGPACRTEESLRGLVDAGVDVFRLNMAHGSLEEHAET' A
#
# COMPACT_ATOMS: atom_id res chain seq x y z
N MET A 1 7.40 -17.84 28.27
CA MET A 1 7.61 -16.47 27.76
C MET A 1 7.12 -16.45 26.32
N SER A 2 5.99 -15.81 26.05
CA SER A 2 5.37 -15.79 24.71
C SER A 2 5.99 -14.66 23.89
N THR A 3 6.98 -14.97 23.05
CA THR A 3 7.54 -14.03 22.06
C THR A 3 6.72 -14.13 20.76
N GLY A 4 5.45 -13.73 20.83
CA GLY A 4 4.67 -13.42 19.63
C GLY A 4 5.01 -12.02 19.15
N PRO A 5 4.89 -11.72 17.85
CA PRO A 5 5.05 -10.35 17.36
C PRO A 5 4.08 -9.44 18.12
N ALA A 6 4.55 -8.25 18.53
CA ALA A 6 3.70 -7.26 19.15
C ALA A 6 2.55 -6.95 18.18
N ILE A 7 1.32 -7.27 18.57
CA ILE A 7 0.15 -7.03 17.72
C ILE A 7 -0.02 -5.52 17.62
N VAL A 8 0.35 -4.96 16.48
CA VAL A 8 0.07 -3.57 16.14
C VAL A 8 -1.41 -3.48 15.83
N ARG A 9 -2.17 -2.87 16.74
CA ARG A 9 -3.63 -2.74 16.61
C ARG A 9 -4.04 -1.74 15.53
N THR A 10 -3.16 -0.79 15.20
CA THR A 10 -3.39 0.23 14.18
C THR A 10 -2.74 -0.19 12.87
N LYS A 11 -3.51 -0.13 11.77
CA LYS A 11 -3.06 -0.43 10.42
C LYS A 11 -2.70 0.83 9.65
N ILE A 12 -1.65 0.80 8.86
CA ILE A 12 -1.25 1.89 7.97
C ILE A 12 -1.86 1.65 6.60
N VAL A 13 -2.71 2.60 6.17
CA VAL A 13 -3.36 2.58 4.86
C VAL A 13 -2.76 3.68 3.98
N ALA A 14 -2.21 3.33 2.82
CA ALA A 14 -1.67 4.27 1.85
C ALA A 14 -2.51 4.29 0.56
N THR A 15 -2.76 5.46 -0.01
CA THR A 15 -3.42 5.56 -1.32
C THR A 15 -2.36 5.53 -2.41
N VAL A 16 -2.47 4.60 -3.36
CA VAL A 16 -1.54 4.52 -4.50
C VAL A 16 -1.91 5.61 -5.51
N GLY A 17 -0.88 6.29 -6.01
CA GLY A 17 -1.00 7.30 -7.04
C GLY A 17 0.24 7.29 -7.93
N PRO A 18 0.33 8.21 -8.92
CA PRO A 18 1.40 8.23 -9.91
C PRO A 18 2.83 8.23 -9.31
N ALA A 19 3.00 8.83 -8.14
CA ALA A 19 4.28 8.91 -7.44
C ALA A 19 4.80 7.56 -6.90
N CYS A 20 3.95 6.53 -6.84
CA CYS A 20 4.28 5.23 -6.26
C CYS A 20 3.76 4.05 -7.09
N ARG A 21 3.59 4.23 -8.41
CA ARG A 21 3.12 3.20 -9.35
C ARG A 21 4.19 2.17 -9.76
N THR A 22 5.44 2.36 -9.37
CA THR A 22 6.50 1.38 -9.69
C THR A 22 6.59 0.30 -8.62
N GLU A 23 6.94 -0.92 -9.02
CA GLU A 23 7.13 -2.04 -8.10
C GLU A 23 8.16 -1.71 -7.00
N GLU A 24 9.24 -1.02 -7.36
CA GLU A 24 10.28 -0.58 -6.42
C GLU A 24 9.72 0.39 -5.36
N SER A 25 8.87 1.33 -5.77
CA SER A 25 8.22 2.27 -4.84
C SER A 25 7.26 1.54 -3.90
N LEU A 26 6.47 0.61 -4.42
CA LEU A 26 5.54 -0.20 -3.61
C LEU A 26 6.29 -1.08 -2.60
N ARG A 27 7.40 -1.71 -3.02
CA ARG A 27 8.27 -2.49 -2.12
C ARG A 27 8.81 -1.62 -0.99
N GLY A 28 9.32 -0.43 -1.30
CA GLY A 28 9.78 0.51 -0.27
C GLY A 28 8.69 0.92 0.73
N LEU A 29 7.44 1.05 0.28
CA LEU A 29 6.30 1.36 1.15
C LEU A 29 5.89 0.17 2.04
N VAL A 30 6.00 -1.07 1.52
CA VAL A 30 5.79 -2.29 2.32
C VAL A 30 6.86 -2.39 3.40
N ASP A 31 8.13 -2.20 3.05
CA ASP A 31 9.26 -2.26 3.99
C ASP A 31 9.16 -1.14 5.04
N ALA A 32 8.58 0.02 4.69
CA ALA A 32 8.29 1.11 5.62
C ALA A 32 7.09 0.85 6.55
N GLY A 33 6.31 -0.21 6.31
CA GLY A 33 5.25 -0.67 7.21
C GLY A 33 3.81 -0.39 6.74
N VAL A 34 3.58 -0.14 5.46
CA VAL A 34 2.20 -0.08 4.93
C VAL A 34 1.54 -1.46 4.99
N ASP A 35 0.35 -1.53 5.60
CA ASP A 35 -0.43 -2.77 5.69
C ASP A 35 -1.41 -2.94 4.52
N VAL A 36 -1.99 -1.83 4.04
CA VAL A 36 -3.06 -1.85 3.03
C VAL A 36 -2.85 -0.73 2.02
N PHE A 37 -2.98 -1.06 0.74
CA PHE A 37 -3.03 -0.09 -0.34
C PHE A 37 -4.47 0.16 -0.78
N ARG A 38 -4.85 1.44 -0.85
CA ARG A 38 -6.11 1.91 -1.43
C ARG A 38 -5.85 2.35 -2.86
N LEU A 39 -6.62 1.81 -3.80
CA LEU A 39 -6.70 2.30 -5.17
C LEU A 39 -7.88 3.27 -5.28
N ASN A 40 -7.64 4.51 -5.72
CA ASN A 40 -8.69 5.52 -5.84
C ASN A 40 -9.32 5.55 -7.24
N MET A 41 -10.37 4.75 -7.43
CA MET A 41 -11.11 4.63 -8.71
C MET A 41 -11.99 5.82 -9.10
N ALA A 42 -11.97 6.92 -8.34
CA ALA A 42 -12.73 8.13 -8.67
C ALA A 42 -12.12 8.94 -9.83
N HIS A 43 -10.82 8.76 -10.12
CA HIS A 43 -10.09 9.46 -11.18
C HIS A 43 -9.17 8.49 -11.92
N GLY A 44 -9.17 8.54 -13.24
CA GLY A 44 -8.41 7.63 -14.11
C GLY A 44 -9.32 6.58 -14.77
N SER A 45 -8.97 6.13 -15.97
CA SER A 45 -9.74 5.11 -16.69
C SER A 45 -9.61 3.74 -16.00
N LEU A 46 -10.47 2.78 -16.36
CA LEU A 46 -10.33 1.38 -15.89
C LEU A 46 -9.00 0.78 -16.34
N GLU A 47 -8.49 1.17 -17.53
CA GLU A 47 -7.17 0.76 -18.02
C GLU A 47 -6.03 1.27 -17.14
N GLU A 48 -6.04 2.56 -16.75
CA GLU A 48 -5.00 3.10 -15.86
C GLU A 48 -4.99 2.45 -14.48
N HIS A 49 -6.13 1.93 -14.01
CA HIS A 49 -6.22 1.21 -12.74
C HIS A 49 -5.77 -0.24 -12.83
N ALA A 50 -5.88 -0.88 -13.99
CA ALA A 50 -5.40 -2.26 -14.18
C ALA A 50 -3.87 -2.36 -14.08
N GLU A 51 -3.18 -1.24 -14.30
CA GLU A 51 -1.71 -1.13 -14.20
C GLU A 51 -1.21 -0.68 -12.81
N THR A 52 -2.12 -0.45 -11.84
CA THR A 52 -1.80 0.08 -10.49
C THR A 52 -2.05 -0.95 -9.40
#